data_AF-A0A820IE86-F1
#
_entry.id   AF-A0A820IE86-F1
#
_cell.length_a   1.000
_cell.length_b   1.000
_cell.length_c   1.000
_cell.angle_alpha   90.00
_cell.angle_beta   90.00
_cell.angle_gamma   90.00
#
_symmetry.space_group_name_H-M   'P 1'
#
loop_
_entity.id
_entity.type
_entity.pdbx_description
1 polymer ?
#
loop_
_entity_poly.entity_id
_entity_poly.type
_entity_poly.pdbx_seq_one_letter_code
_entity_poly.pdbx_strand_id
1 'polypeptide(L)'
;YIIAVEHDLSVLDYLLDFICILYGSPGHYSVATMTFSVRENINTFLEGFIRTENLRFLDVGLTFKVVERVSKEEVRRLSTYYYPAMKKNLGSFDLSVDAGLFTGSEIIVLLGENRTGKTTLIRMLAGNLEPDNGG
;
A
#
# COMPACT_ATOMS: atom_id res chain seq x y z
N TYR A 1 7.05 -23.65 -20.27
CA TYR A 1 7.61 -22.42 -19.67
C TYR A 1 6.49 -21.42 -19.52
N ILE A 2 6.29 -20.90 -18.31
CA ILE A 2 5.32 -19.83 -18.03
C ILE A 2 6.14 -18.56 -17.85
N ILE A 3 5.75 -17.49 -18.52
CA ILE A 3 6.33 -16.15 -18.36
C ILE A 3 5.21 -15.27 -17.84
N ALA A 4 5.45 -14.57 -16.75
CA ALA A 4 4.52 -13.62 -16.16
C ALA A 4 5.21 -12.26 -16.02
N VAL A 5 4.45 -11.18 -16.22
CA VAL A 5 4.90 -9.81 -15.99
C VAL A 5 3.99 -9.23 -14.94
N GLU A 6 4.56 -8.85 -13.80
CA GLU A 6 3.83 -8.31 -12.66
C GLU A 6 4.51 -7.07 -12.11
N HIS A 7 3.70 -6.18 -11.54
CA HIS A 7 4.17 -4.98 -10.85
C HIS A 7 4.20 -5.16 -9.33
N ASP A 8 3.57 -6.23 -8.82
CA ASP A 8 3.50 -6.52 -7.39
C ASP A 8 4.61 -7.47 -6.96
N LEU A 9 5.51 -6.99 -6.08
CA LEU A 9 6.62 -7.76 -5.56
C LEU A 9 6.18 -8.96 -4.72
N SER A 10 5.03 -8.89 -4.03
CA SER A 10 4.53 -9.98 -3.19
C SER A 10 4.01 -11.16 -4.03
N VAL A 11 3.36 -10.84 -5.14
CA VAL A 11 2.88 -11.84 -6.11
C VAL A 11 4.09 -12.51 -6.79
N LEU A 12 5.10 -11.72 -7.16
CA LEU A 12 6.35 -12.22 -7.74
C LEU A 12 7.11 -13.16 -6.78
N ASP A 13 7.23 -12.80 -5.50
CA ASP A 13 7.87 -13.65 -4.46
C ASP A 13 7.12 -14.97 -4.23
N TYR A 14 5.79 -14.94 -4.36
CA TYR A 14 4.96 -16.12 -4.19
C TYR A 14 4.98 -17.07 -5.40
N LEU A 15 4.97 -16.52 -6.62
CA LEU A 15 4.73 -17.31 -7.84
C LEU A 15 5.99 -17.80 -8.55
N LEU A 16 7.13 -17.13 -8.39
CA LEU A 16 8.28 -17.32 -9.26
C LEU A 16 9.51 -17.85 -8.52
N ASP A 17 10.31 -18.64 -9.24
CA ASP A 17 11.65 -19.08 -8.80
C ASP A 17 12.77 -18.16 -9.32
N PHE A 18 12.56 -17.55 -10.49
CA PHE A 18 13.51 -16.67 -11.16
C PHE A 18 12.81 -15.46 -11.76
N ILE A 19 13.46 -14.30 -11.68
CA ILE A 19 12.97 -13.01 -12.21
C ILE A 19 14.09 -12.36 -13.02
N CYS A 20 13.73 -11.53 -14.01
CA CYS A 20 14.61 -10.54 -14.61
C CYS A 20 14.03 -9.14 -14.38
N ILE A 21 14.90 -8.13 -14.23
CA ILE A 21 14.49 -6.74 -14.06
C ILE A 21 14.52 -6.08 -15.43
N LEU A 22 13.44 -5.36 -15.76
CA LEU A 22 13.39 -4.46 -16.90
C LEU A 22 13.67 -3.04 -16.41
N TYR A 23 14.71 -2.40 -16.93
CA TYR A 23 15.05 -1.01 -16.60
C TYR A 23 15.29 -0.18 -17.87
N GLY A 24 15.23 1.13 -17.75
CA GLY A 24 15.45 2.05 -18.86
C GLY A 24 14.68 3.34 -18.71
N SER A 25 14.45 4.03 -19.83
CA SER A 25 13.67 5.27 -19.86
C SER A 25 12.34 5.03 -20.57
N PRO A 26 11.19 5.27 -19.90
CA PRO A 26 9.88 5.12 -20.51
C PRO A 26 9.79 5.86 -21.86
N GLY A 27 9.33 5.15 -22.89
CA GLY A 27 9.19 5.69 -24.25
C GLY A 27 10.50 5.82 -25.05
N HIS A 28 11.67 5.48 -24.50
CA HIS A 28 12.96 5.57 -25.20
C HIS A 28 13.61 4.21 -25.38
N TYR A 29 13.90 3.52 -24.27
CA TYR A 29 14.55 2.22 -24.31
C TYR A 29 14.27 1.43 -23.03
N SER A 30 14.37 0.11 -23.15
CA SER A 30 14.25 -0.84 -22.06
C SER A 30 15.27 -1.95 -22.26
N VAL A 31 15.97 -2.32 -21.19
CA VAL A 31 16.95 -3.40 -21.15
C VAL A 31 16.49 -4.42 -20.13
N ALA A 32 16.64 -5.70 -20.46
CA ALA A 32 16.37 -6.80 -19.55
C ALA A 32 17.69 -7.31 -18.97
N THR A 33 17.75 -7.46 -17.65
CA THR A 33 18.89 -8.08 -16.98
C THR A 33 18.93 -9.58 -17.24
N MET A 34 20.05 -10.22 -16.88
CA MET A 34 20.06 -11.67 -16.68
C MET A 34 19.06 -12.09 -15.60
N THR A 35 18.62 -13.36 -15.66
CA THR A 35 17.72 -13.94 -14.65
C THR A 35 18.50 -14.33 -13.40
N PHE A 36 18.01 -13.91 -12.23
CA PHE A 36 18.54 -14.33 -10.93
C PHE A 36 17.43 -14.86 -10.04
N SER A 37 17.81 -15.41 -8.89
CA SER A 37 16.85 -15.85 -7.87
C SER A 37 15.94 -14.70 -7.44
N VAL A 38 14.68 -15.01 -7.11
CA VAL A 38 13.68 -13.99 -6.75
C VAL A 38 14.14 -13.11 -5.59
N ARG A 39 14.67 -13.72 -4.53
CA ARG A 39 15.14 -12.98 -3.34
C ARG A 39 16.27 -12.00 -3.66
N GLU A 40 17.26 -12.42 -4.43
CA GLU A 40 18.38 -11.57 -4.81
C GLU A 40 17.91 -10.43 -5.73
N ASN A 41 17.02 -10.73 -6.67
CA ASN A 41 16.43 -9.73 -7.57
C ASN A 41 15.58 -8.70 -6.83
N ILE A 42 14.68 -9.11 -5.92
CA ILE A 42 13.82 -8.16 -5.19
C ILE A 42 14.69 -7.19 -4.38
N ASN A 43 15.75 -7.67 -3.73
CA ASN A 43 16.67 -6.80 -3.00
C ASN A 43 17.45 -5.87 -3.94
N THR A 44 17.97 -6.38 -5.05
CA THR A 44 18.63 -5.58 -6.09
C THR A 44 17.70 -4.51 -6.66
N PHE A 45 16.41 -4.86 -6.84
CA PHE A 45 15.39 -3.97 -7.33
C PHE A 45 15.13 -2.82 -6.34
N LEU A 46 14.96 -3.15 -5.06
CA LEU A 46 14.75 -2.17 -3.99
C LEU A 46 15.99 -1.29 -3.75
N GLU A 47 17.20 -1.83 -3.88
CA GLU A 47 18.45 -1.07 -3.81
C GLU A 47 18.60 -0.07 -4.97
N GLY A 48 17.97 -0.35 -6.12
CA GLY A 48 18.03 0.49 -7.30
C GLY A 48 19.34 0.41 -8.08
N PHE A 49 20.15 -0.61 -7.80
CA PHE A 49 21.50 -0.76 -8.36
C PHE A 49 21.80 -2.21 -8.75
N ILE A 50 21.98 -2.44 -10.04
CA ILE A 50 22.31 -3.75 -10.63
C ILE A 50 23.84 -3.89 -10.64
N ARG A 51 24.36 -4.67 -9.68
CA ARG A 51 25.81 -4.81 -9.46
C ARG A 51 26.55 -5.43 -10.65
N THR A 52 25.94 -6.44 -11.27
CA THR A 52 26.53 -7.18 -12.41
C THR A 52 26.72 -6.32 -13.65
N GLU A 53 25.89 -5.28 -13.80
CA GLU A 53 25.90 -4.38 -14.95
C GLU A 53 26.46 -2.98 -14.57
N ASN A 54 26.87 -2.80 -13.31
CA ASN A 54 27.32 -1.54 -12.74
C ASN A 54 26.37 -0.37 -13.07
N LEU A 55 25.07 -0.61 -12.96
CA LEU A 55 24.03 0.32 -13.39
C LEU A 55 23.08 0.68 -12.26
N ARG A 56 22.88 1.99 -12.05
CA ARG A 56 21.90 2.53 -11.10
C ARG A 56 20.68 3.02 -11.87
N PHE A 57 19.51 2.50 -11.51
CA PHE A 57 18.23 2.90 -12.12
C PHE A 57 17.27 3.59 -11.13
N LEU A 58 17.59 3.60 -9.82
CA LEU A 58 16.97 4.49 -8.83
C LEU A 58 18.04 5.34 -8.14
N ASP A 59 17.76 6.63 -7.95
CA ASP A 59 18.67 7.55 -7.25
C ASP A 59 18.89 7.14 -5.79
N VAL A 60 17.80 6.72 -5.11
CA VAL A 60 17.79 6.31 -3.71
C VAL A 60 17.09 4.96 -3.58
N GLY A 61 17.73 4.02 -2.88
CA GLY A 61 17.14 2.72 -2.59
C GLY A 61 15.98 2.81 -1.60
N LEU A 62 15.00 1.95 -1.77
CA LEU A 62 13.83 1.85 -0.90
C LEU A 62 14.17 0.99 0.32
N THR A 63 13.98 1.54 1.52
CA THR A 63 14.18 0.82 2.79
C THR A 63 12.91 0.87 3.61
N PHE A 64 12.46 -0.30 4.07
CA PHE A 64 11.32 -0.40 4.97
C PHE A 64 11.80 -0.22 6.42
N LYS A 65 11.44 0.91 7.03
CA LYS A 65 11.69 1.16 8.45
C LYS A 65 10.46 0.78 9.26
N VAL A 66 10.64 -0.10 10.24
CA VAL A 66 9.63 -0.32 11.28
C VAL A 66 9.75 0.85 12.24
N VAL A 67 8.78 1.78 12.19
CA VAL A 67 8.76 2.93 13.11
C VAL A 67 8.09 2.49 14.41
N GLU A 68 8.74 2.73 15.54
CA GLU A 68 8.16 2.51 16.86
C GLU A 68 6.98 3.46 17.09
N ARG A 69 5.93 2.96 17.76
CA ARG A 69 4.69 3.73 17.98
C ARG A 69 4.96 4.97 18.82
N VAL A 70 4.36 6.08 18.43
CA VAL A 70 4.35 7.34 19.18
C VAL A 70 3.80 7.12 20.60
N SER A 71 4.40 7.76 21.60
CA SER A 71 3.98 7.63 23.00
C SER A 71 2.55 8.15 23.20
N LYS A 72 1.76 7.54 24.11
CA LYS A 72 0.38 7.97 24.41
C LYS A 72 0.28 9.43 24.89
N GLU A 73 1.37 10.01 25.36
CA GLU A 73 1.44 11.37 25.91
C GLU A 73 1.53 12.45 24.81
N GLU A 74 2.15 12.15 23.66
CA GLU A 74 2.21 13.04 22.51
C GLU A 74 0.86 13.13 21.78
N VAL A 75 0.10 12.03 21.75
CA VAL A 75 -1.23 11.94 21.13
C VAL A 75 -2.22 12.95 21.73
N ARG A 76 -2.10 13.26 23.04
CA ARG A 76 -2.98 14.21 23.74
C ARG A 76 -2.86 15.68 23.28
N ARG A 77 -1.78 16.06 22.60
CA ARG A 77 -1.58 17.43 22.07
C ARG A 77 -2.08 17.59 20.64
N LEU A 78 -2.52 16.51 20.00
CA LEU A 78 -2.95 16.50 18.62
C LEU A 78 -4.48 16.67 18.53
N SER A 79 -4.93 17.35 17.47
CA SER A 79 -6.33 17.41 17.12
C SER A 79 -6.87 15.98 16.96
N THR A 80 -7.74 15.58 17.87
CA THR A 80 -8.41 14.28 17.86
C THR A 80 -9.76 14.44 17.18
N TYR A 81 -10.01 13.63 16.16
CA TYR A 81 -11.28 13.56 15.45
C TYR A 81 -12.00 12.30 15.88
N TYR A 82 -13.26 12.46 16.28
CA TYR A 82 -14.14 11.37 16.70
C TYR A 82 -15.20 11.14 15.62
N TYR A 83 -15.50 9.88 15.33
CA TYR A 83 -16.65 9.50 14.53
C TYR A 83 -17.52 8.48 15.29
N PRO A 84 -18.85 8.67 15.30
CA PRO A 84 -19.76 7.74 15.96
C PRO A 84 -19.87 6.43 15.18
N ALA A 85 -20.56 5.45 15.76
CA ALA A 85 -20.91 4.23 15.06
C ALA A 85 -21.88 4.57 13.92
N MET A 86 -21.58 4.12 12.70
CA MET A 86 -22.35 4.40 11.50
C MET A 86 -22.87 3.11 10.87
N LYS A 87 -24.03 3.20 10.22
CA LYS A 87 -24.53 2.13 9.35
C LYS A 87 -24.88 2.69 7.99
N LYS A 88 -24.63 1.89 6.96
CA LYS A 88 -25.03 2.19 5.59
C LYS A 88 -25.50 0.94 4.87
N ASN A 89 -26.73 0.96 4.41
CA ASN A 89 -27.31 0.02 3.49
C ASN A 89 -27.20 0.58 2.06
N LEU A 90 -26.69 -0.24 1.15
CA LEU A 90 -26.58 0.03 -0.28
C LEU A 90 -27.21 -1.13 -1.04
N GLY A 91 -28.52 -1.31 -0.88
CA GLY A 91 -29.28 -2.39 -1.50
C GLY A 91 -28.92 -3.73 -0.88
N SER A 92 -28.13 -4.54 -1.56
CA SER A 92 -27.70 -5.87 -1.09
C SER A 92 -26.45 -5.84 -0.21
N PHE A 93 -25.94 -4.66 0.13
CA PHE A 93 -24.71 -4.49 0.89
C PHE A 93 -25.00 -3.69 2.17
N ASP A 94 -24.62 -4.26 3.31
CA ASP A 94 -24.73 -3.63 4.62
C ASP A 94 -23.34 -3.38 5.19
N LEU A 95 -23.04 -2.11 5.47
CA LEU A 95 -21.85 -1.67 6.15
C LEU A 95 -22.19 -1.24 7.57
N SER A 96 -21.53 -1.84 8.55
CA SER A 96 -21.53 -1.37 9.93
C SER A 96 -20.12 -0.90 10.29
N VAL A 97 -20.03 0.29 10.86
CA VAL A 97 -18.79 0.93 11.28
C VAL A 97 -18.90 1.18 12.77
N ASP A 98 -17.96 0.65 13.55
CA ASP A 98 -17.88 0.93 14.98
C ASP A 98 -17.34 2.34 15.22
N ALA A 99 -17.73 2.94 16.34
CA ALA A 99 -17.21 4.26 16.71
C ALA A 99 -15.69 4.22 16.91
N GLY A 100 -15.02 5.29 16.49
CA GLY A 100 -13.57 5.37 16.59
C GLY A 100 -13.07 6.80 16.67
N LEU A 101 -11.76 6.92 16.88
CA LEU A 101 -11.05 8.19 16.91
C LEU A 101 -9.75 8.08 16.14
N PHE A 102 -9.31 9.18 15.56
CA PHE A 102 -8.00 9.30 14.93
C PHE A 102 -7.40 10.68 15.20
N THR A 103 -6.09 10.77 15.19
CA THR A 103 -5.40 12.06 15.35
C THR A 103 -4.86 12.61 14.04
N GLY A 104 -4.71 13.93 13.96
CA GLY A 104 -4.20 14.61 12.77
C GLY A 104 -2.76 14.29 12.37
N SER A 105 -2.02 13.48 13.15
CA SER A 105 -0.64 13.07 12.83
C SER A 105 -0.47 11.55 12.70
N GLU A 106 -1.57 10.82 12.53
CA GLU A 106 -1.55 9.38 12.29
C GLU A 106 -1.83 9.04 10.82
N ILE A 107 -1.07 8.09 10.29
CA ILE A 107 -1.38 7.44 9.02
C ILE A 107 -2.14 6.16 9.34
N ILE A 108 -3.44 6.14 9.02
CA ILE A 108 -4.30 4.96 9.21
C ILE A 108 -4.49 4.27 7.86
N VAL A 109 -4.13 2.99 7.80
CA VAL A 109 -4.30 2.15 6.61
C VAL A 109 -5.59 1.33 6.75
N LEU A 110 -6.48 1.45 5.77
CA LEU A 110 -7.69 0.63 5.67
C LEU A 110 -7.42 -0.61 4.82
N LEU A 111 -7.53 -1.81 5.41
CA LEU A 111 -7.24 -3.08 4.76
C LEU A 111 -8.50 -3.92 4.47
N GLY A 112 -8.36 -4.97 3.67
CA GLY A 112 -9.40 -5.97 3.33
C GLY A 112 -9.75 -6.01 1.84
N GLU A 113 -10.68 -6.87 1.45
CA GLU A 113 -11.06 -7.05 0.05
C GLU A 113 -11.81 -5.86 -0.54
N ASN A 114 -11.90 -5.82 -1.87
CA ASN A 114 -12.81 -4.90 -2.57
C ASN A 114 -14.25 -5.15 -2.13
N ARG A 115 -15.09 -4.11 -2.15
CA ARG A 115 -16.51 -4.18 -1.73
C ARG A 115 -16.76 -4.48 -0.25
N THR A 116 -15.73 -4.43 0.60
CA THR A 116 -15.90 -4.49 2.08
C THR A 116 -16.35 -3.16 2.69
N GLY A 117 -16.56 -2.11 1.88
CA GLY A 117 -17.06 -0.82 2.36
C GLY A 117 -15.99 0.23 2.69
N LYS A 118 -14.71 0.01 2.37
CA LYS A 118 -13.63 1.00 2.58
C LYS A 118 -13.91 2.36 1.92
N THR A 119 -14.23 2.37 0.64
CA THR A 119 -14.59 3.62 -0.07
C THR A 119 -15.85 4.25 0.49
N THR A 120 -16.82 3.43 0.91
CA THR A 120 -18.06 3.90 1.54
C THR A 120 -17.78 4.58 2.88
N LEU A 121 -16.92 3.99 3.73
CA LEU A 121 -16.45 4.59 4.97
C LEU A 121 -15.78 5.95 4.72
N ILE A 122 -14.85 6.03 3.76
CA ILE A 122 -14.16 7.28 3.43
C ILE A 122 -15.17 8.35 2.97
N ARG A 123 -16.16 7.99 2.16
CA ARG A 123 -17.20 8.91 1.71
C ARG A 123 -18.07 9.41 2.84
N MET A 124 -18.39 8.56 3.83
CA MET A 124 -19.13 8.96 5.03
C MET A 124 -18.32 9.91 5.91
N LEU A 125 -17.04 9.59 6.16
CA LEU A 125 -16.15 10.47 6.94
C LEU A 125 -15.90 11.82 6.24
N ALA A 126 -15.92 11.86 4.90
CA ALA A 126 -15.79 13.08 4.12
C ALA A 126 -17.09 13.92 4.04
N GLY A 127 -18.21 13.42 4.57
CA GLY A 127 -19.52 14.07 4.45
C GLY A 127 -20.15 13.98 3.05
N ASN A 128 -19.56 13.20 2.14
CA ASN A 128 -20.07 13.00 0.78
C ASN A 128 -21.15 11.93 0.69
N LEU A 129 -21.39 11.18 1.77
CA LEU A 129 -22.42 10.16 1.88
C LEU A 129 -22.97 10.15 3.31
N GLU A 130 -24.27 10.34 3.47
CA GLU A 130 -24.89 10.33 4.79
C GLU A 130 -25.08 8.89 5.31
N PRO A 131 -24.80 8.62 6.60
CA PRO A 131 -25.13 7.35 7.24
C PRO A 131 -26.64 7.22 7.43
N ASP A 132 -27.16 5.99 7.37
CA ASP A 132 -28.61 5.75 7.46
C ASP A 132 -29.16 5.89 8.88
N ASN A 133 -28.30 5.75 9.88
CA ASN A 133 -28.68 5.87 11.29
C ASN A 133 -28.69 7.31 11.82
N GLY A 134 -28.49 8.32 10.96
CA GLY A 134 -28.32 9.72 11.38
C GLY A 134 -26.92 9.96 11.94
N GLY A 135 -26.30 11.07 11.53
CA GLY A 135 -24.98 11.51 11.99
C GLY A 135 -24.98 12.08 13.40
#